data_AF-J9H194-F1
#
_entry.id   AF-J9H194-F1
#
_cell.length_a   1.000
_cell.length_b   1.000
_cell.length_c   1.000
_cell.angle_alpha   90.00
_cell.angle_beta   90.00
_cell.angle_gamma   90.00
#
_symmetry.space_group_name_H-M   'P 1'
#
loop_
_entity.id
_entity.type
_entity.pdbx_description
1 polymer ?
#
loop_
_entity_poly.entity_id
_entity_poly.type
_entity_poly.pdbx_seq_one_letter_code
_entity_poly.pdbx_strand_id
1 'polypeptide(L)'
;MKLNVKTGKAWINGYFYFNTGDLAVELDTADGQLNRIDRVVVRWDLTNRIMSVKVKSSAFSASPTAPALQRDADIYELALADIYVGAGVTAITQSKITDQRLNTSLCGVVAAVVQQIDTAAFNAQLQAWFAEYQSLSAAEYNTLVSYMNSLKLQGNTQYDAFEKHLADFETKAAADFNIWFNGLKNILDSNAATNLLNITNALDARVDMLEAVLFNDITTNPFLILFDDLNGVTSTGIWNESLQRIEC
;
A
#
# COMPACT_ATOMS: atom_id res chain seq x y z
N MET A 1 -39.21 70.31 -4.77
CA MET A 1 -39.22 69.60 -6.08
C MET A 1 -39.85 68.24 -5.88
N LYS A 2 -40.49 67.61 -6.87
CA LYS A 2 -41.18 66.32 -6.69
C LYS A 2 -40.58 65.24 -7.58
N LEU A 3 -40.47 64.02 -7.05
CA LEU A 3 -40.14 62.81 -7.79
C LEU A 3 -41.21 61.75 -7.57
N ASN A 4 -41.52 60.97 -8.60
CA ASN A 4 -42.47 59.88 -8.49
C ASN A 4 -41.75 58.55 -8.39
N VAL A 5 -41.94 57.85 -7.27
CA VAL A 5 -41.60 56.44 -7.15
C VAL A 5 -42.75 55.64 -7.76
N LYS A 6 -42.46 54.90 -8.83
CA LYS A 6 -43.44 54.08 -9.54
C LYS A 6 -43.92 52.90 -8.69
N THR A 7 -44.96 52.23 -9.19
CA THR A 7 -45.49 51.00 -8.60
C THR A 7 -44.40 49.95 -8.42
N GLY A 8 -44.42 49.22 -7.32
CA GLY A 8 -43.38 48.23 -7.04
C GLY A 8 -43.58 47.53 -5.70
N LYS A 9 -42.77 46.50 -5.47
CA LYS A 9 -42.79 45.68 -4.25
C LYS A 9 -41.40 45.66 -3.64
N ALA A 10 -41.34 45.58 -2.31
CA ALA A 10 -40.09 45.40 -1.58
C ALA A 10 -40.29 44.43 -0.41
N TRP A 11 -39.22 43.72 -0.06
CA TRP A 11 -39.15 42.83 1.09
C TRP A 11 -37.97 43.22 1.97
N ILE A 12 -38.23 43.39 3.25
CA ILE A 12 -37.20 43.67 4.26
C ILE A 12 -37.47 42.75 5.46
N ASN A 13 -36.54 41.84 5.76
CA ASN A 13 -36.63 40.94 6.93
C ASN A 13 -37.99 40.22 7.08
N GLY A 14 -38.58 39.77 5.97
CA GLY A 14 -39.88 39.08 5.94
C GLY A 14 -41.10 40.00 5.86
N TYR A 15 -40.94 41.31 6.01
CA TYR A 15 -42.02 42.29 5.87
C TYR A 15 -42.18 42.73 4.42
N PHE A 16 -43.44 42.85 3.99
CA PHE A 16 -43.82 43.17 2.62
C PHE A 16 -44.26 44.63 2.49
N TYR A 17 -43.72 45.31 1.49
CA TYR A 17 -44.18 46.63 1.06
C TYR A 17 -44.70 46.55 -0.37
N PHE A 18 -45.84 47.19 -0.62
CA PHE A 18 -46.44 47.30 -1.95
C PHE A 18 -46.89 48.72 -2.23
N ASN A 19 -46.26 49.34 -3.23
CA ASN A 19 -46.71 50.60 -3.79
C ASN A 19 -47.58 50.32 -5.03
N THR A 20 -48.86 50.66 -4.95
CA THR A 20 -49.87 50.36 -5.98
C THR A 20 -50.05 51.45 -7.02
N GLY A 21 -49.47 52.64 -6.80
CA GLY A 21 -49.54 53.78 -7.72
C GLY A 21 -48.25 54.59 -7.79
N ASP A 22 -48.27 55.70 -8.52
CA ASP A 22 -47.19 56.68 -8.48
C ASP A 22 -47.19 57.37 -7.11
N LEU A 23 -46.12 57.17 -6.35
CA LEU A 23 -45.92 57.81 -5.04
C LEU A 23 -45.07 59.06 -5.20
N ALA A 24 -45.65 60.22 -4.98
CA ALA A 24 -44.93 61.49 -4.99
C ALA A 24 -44.06 61.63 -3.73
N VAL A 25 -42.77 61.86 -3.94
CA VAL A 25 -41.76 62.08 -2.92
C VAL A 25 -41.24 63.51 -3.09
N GLU A 26 -41.37 64.30 -2.02
CA GLU A 26 -40.88 65.67 -1.98
C GLU A 26 -39.38 65.69 -1.70
N LEU A 27 -38.66 66.50 -2.47
CA LEU A 27 -37.29 66.92 -2.20
C LEU A 27 -37.30 68.38 -1.79
N ASP A 28 -36.47 68.71 -0.80
CA ASP A 28 -36.24 70.08 -0.37
C ASP A 28 -35.71 70.94 -1.52
N THR A 29 -35.90 72.25 -1.43
CA THR A 29 -35.35 73.19 -2.41
C THR A 29 -33.82 73.08 -2.46
N ALA A 30 -33.24 73.20 -3.67
CA ALA A 30 -31.79 73.20 -3.83
C ALA A 30 -31.17 74.41 -3.11
N ASP A 31 -29.95 74.23 -2.59
CA ASP A 31 -29.16 75.35 -2.09
C ASP A 31 -28.64 76.19 -3.27
N GLY A 32 -28.41 77.49 -3.04
CA GLY A 32 -27.97 78.40 -4.09
C GLY A 32 -26.50 78.23 -4.50
N GLN A 33 -25.67 77.58 -3.68
CA GLN A 33 -24.21 77.53 -3.86
C GLN A 33 -23.62 76.12 -3.82
N LEU A 34 -24.20 75.22 -3.02
CA LEU A 34 -23.65 73.89 -2.75
C LEU A 34 -24.56 72.78 -3.27
N ASN A 35 -23.95 71.63 -3.54
CA ASN A 35 -24.65 70.44 -4.02
C ASN A 35 -25.00 69.52 -2.86
N ARG A 36 -25.94 68.61 -3.06
CA ARG A 36 -26.21 67.50 -2.15
C ARG A 36 -26.67 66.25 -2.89
N ILE A 37 -26.68 65.12 -2.20
CA ILE A 37 -27.30 63.88 -2.67
C ILE A 37 -28.48 63.53 -1.76
N ASP A 38 -29.65 63.41 -2.37
CA ASP A 38 -30.86 62.93 -1.72
C ASP A 38 -31.05 61.44 -2.07
N ARG A 39 -30.97 60.56 -1.07
CA ARG A 39 -31.16 59.11 -1.21
C ARG A 39 -32.59 58.73 -0.88
N VAL A 40 -33.29 58.12 -1.86
CA VAL A 40 -34.63 57.56 -1.66
C VAL A 40 -34.49 56.13 -1.17
N VAL A 41 -35.15 55.80 -0.06
CA VAL A 41 -35.11 54.48 0.57
C VAL A 41 -36.49 53.92 0.79
N VAL A 42 -36.63 52.59 0.74
CA VAL A 42 -37.72 51.90 1.44
C VAL A 42 -37.24 51.63 2.85
N ARG A 43 -38.01 52.10 3.83
CA ARG A 43 -37.71 51.99 5.26
C ARG A 43 -38.70 51.05 5.93
N TRP A 44 -38.17 50.04 6.62
CA TRP A 44 -38.87 49.28 7.64
C TRP A 44 -38.58 49.91 9.00
N ASP A 45 -39.61 50.45 9.64
CA ASP A 45 -39.52 51.12 10.94
C ASP A 45 -40.31 50.30 11.97
N LEU A 46 -39.60 49.67 12.91
CA LEU A 46 -40.19 48.83 13.96
C LEU A 46 -40.84 49.65 15.07
N THR A 47 -40.31 50.84 15.34
CA THR A 47 -40.84 51.76 16.36
C THR A 47 -42.25 52.21 15.98
N ASN A 48 -42.44 52.62 14.73
CA ASN A 48 -43.73 53.05 14.19
C ASN A 48 -44.51 51.90 13.51
N ARG A 49 -43.93 50.71 13.42
CA ARG A 49 -44.49 49.50 12.78
C ARG A 49 -44.98 49.75 11.35
N ILE A 50 -44.22 50.47 10.56
CA ILE A 50 -44.60 50.90 9.21
C ILE A 50 -43.50 50.65 8.18
N MET A 51 -43.91 50.21 7.00
CA MET A 51 -43.08 50.21 5.78
C MET A 51 -43.41 51.46 4.97
N SER A 52 -42.42 52.30 4.67
CA SER A 52 -42.65 53.54 3.92
C SER A 52 -41.44 53.94 3.07
N VAL A 53 -41.68 54.74 2.02
CA VAL A 53 -40.60 55.38 1.26
C VAL A 53 -40.19 56.67 1.96
N LYS A 54 -38.89 56.90 2.14
CA LYS A 54 -38.30 58.09 2.78
C LYS A 54 -37.16 58.66 1.94
N VAL A 55 -36.89 59.95 2.12
CA VAL A 55 -35.72 60.63 1.55
C VAL A 55 -34.74 60.93 2.68
N LYS A 56 -33.46 60.69 2.43
CA LYS A 56 -32.35 61.10 3.29
C LYS A 56 -31.46 62.04 2.50
N SER A 57 -31.27 63.25 3.00
CA SER A 57 -30.40 64.24 2.37
C SER A 57 -29.01 64.21 2.97
N SER A 58 -27.99 64.35 2.14
CA SER A 58 -26.63 64.59 2.61
C SER A 58 -26.46 66.01 3.14
N ALA A 59 -25.36 66.25 3.83
CA ALA A 59 -24.89 67.62 4.04
C ALA A 59 -24.57 68.29 2.69
N PHE A 60 -24.71 69.61 2.65
CA PHE A 60 -24.33 70.43 1.50
C PHE A 60 -22.80 70.44 1.33
N SER A 61 -22.32 70.21 0.11
CA SER A 61 -20.90 70.13 -0.22
C SER A 61 -20.64 70.41 -1.69
N ALA A 62 -19.43 70.85 -2.04
CA ALA A 62 -18.99 70.91 -3.44
C ALA A 62 -18.94 69.50 -4.07
N SER A 63 -18.57 68.49 -3.26
CA SER A 63 -18.51 67.06 -3.63
C SER A 63 -19.35 66.25 -2.63
N PRO A 64 -20.69 66.21 -2.79
CA PRO A 64 -21.57 65.56 -1.84
C PRO A 64 -21.47 64.04 -1.91
N THR A 65 -21.68 63.38 -0.77
CA THR A 65 -21.72 61.92 -0.65
C THR A 65 -23.09 61.47 -0.18
N ALA A 66 -23.60 60.37 -0.75
CA ALA A 66 -24.91 59.86 -0.40
C ALA A 66 -24.98 59.45 1.09
N PRO A 67 -26.07 59.75 1.82
CA PRO A 67 -26.20 59.34 3.22
C PRO A 67 -26.12 57.82 3.39
N ALA A 68 -25.49 57.37 4.47
CA ALA A 68 -25.46 55.96 4.84
C ALA A 68 -26.88 55.43 5.13
N LEU A 69 -27.12 54.17 4.81
CA LEU A 69 -28.36 53.48 5.17
C LEU A 69 -28.35 53.19 6.68
N GLN A 70 -29.52 53.35 7.31
CA GLN A 70 -29.75 52.88 8.66
C GLN A 70 -30.18 51.42 8.61
N ARG A 71 -29.44 50.55 9.29
CA ARG A 71 -29.68 49.10 9.35
C ARG A 71 -29.31 48.63 10.76
N ASP A 72 -30.17 48.93 11.71
CA ASP A 72 -30.02 48.59 13.12
C ASP A 72 -31.26 47.81 13.62
N ALA A 73 -31.41 47.71 14.94
CA ALA A 73 -32.49 46.95 15.57
C ALA A 73 -33.87 47.62 15.42
N ASP A 74 -33.93 48.92 15.14
CA ASP A 74 -35.18 49.69 15.10
C ASP A 74 -35.59 50.02 13.67
N ILE A 75 -34.62 50.29 12.79
CA ILE A 75 -34.85 50.71 11.41
C ILE A 75 -33.94 49.95 10.46
N TYR A 76 -34.53 49.47 9.35
CA TYR A 76 -33.79 48.86 8.25
C TYR A 76 -34.18 49.49 6.91
N GLU A 77 -33.17 49.93 6.15
CA GLU A 77 -33.36 50.65 4.90
C GLU A 77 -32.71 49.95 3.69
N LEU A 78 -33.41 50.00 2.57
CA LEU A 78 -32.90 49.64 1.23
C LEU A 78 -32.95 50.86 0.31
N ALA A 79 -31.85 51.14 -0.40
CA ALA A 79 -31.79 52.31 -1.31
C ALA A 79 -32.45 52.03 -2.67
N LEU A 80 -33.40 52.87 -3.06
CA LEU A 80 -33.99 52.82 -4.40
C LEU A 80 -33.15 53.61 -5.41
N ALA A 81 -32.78 54.84 -5.07
CA ALA A 81 -32.02 55.71 -5.95
C ALA A 81 -31.30 56.80 -5.17
N ASP A 82 -30.20 57.29 -5.75
CA ASP A 82 -29.49 58.49 -5.33
C ASP A 82 -29.77 59.61 -6.32
N ILE A 83 -30.14 60.78 -5.80
CA ILE A 83 -30.51 61.94 -6.60
C ILE A 83 -29.48 63.02 -6.36
N TYR A 84 -28.77 63.42 -7.41
CA TYR A 84 -27.88 64.55 -7.37
C TYR A 84 -28.67 65.86 -7.49
N VAL A 85 -28.67 66.65 -6.42
CA VAL A 85 -29.26 67.99 -6.40
C VAL A 85 -28.13 69.01 -6.50
N GLY A 86 -27.97 69.58 -7.69
CA GLY A 86 -26.96 70.61 -7.94
C GLY A 86 -27.36 71.97 -7.34
N ALA A 87 -26.38 72.84 -7.13
CA ALA A 87 -26.63 74.22 -6.72
C ALA A 87 -27.60 74.94 -7.70
N GLY A 88 -28.61 75.61 -7.15
CA GLY A 88 -29.57 76.44 -7.88
C GLY A 88 -30.54 75.69 -8.81
N VAL A 89 -30.57 74.35 -8.79
CA VAL A 89 -31.47 73.60 -9.69
C VAL A 89 -32.93 73.75 -9.27
N THR A 90 -33.82 73.96 -10.24
CA THR A 90 -35.27 74.08 -10.04
C THR A 90 -36.03 72.81 -10.44
N ALA A 91 -35.36 71.89 -11.15
CA ALA A 91 -35.91 70.61 -11.56
C ALA A 91 -34.81 69.52 -11.59
N ILE A 92 -35.21 68.29 -11.33
CA ILE A 92 -34.33 67.10 -11.41
C ILE A 92 -34.64 66.37 -12.72
N THR A 93 -33.62 66.17 -13.55
CA THR A 93 -33.71 65.37 -14.77
C THR A 93 -33.31 63.92 -14.51
N GLN A 94 -33.69 63.01 -15.41
CA GLN A 94 -33.34 61.59 -15.28
C GLN A 94 -31.83 61.33 -15.16
N SER A 95 -30.99 62.16 -15.80
CA SER A 95 -29.53 62.04 -15.74
C SER A 95 -28.93 62.36 -14.36
N LYS A 96 -29.74 62.92 -13.45
CA LYS A 96 -29.35 63.19 -12.06
C LYS A 96 -29.87 62.12 -11.09
N ILE A 97 -30.50 61.06 -11.59
CA ILE A 97 -31.02 59.95 -10.80
C ILE A 97 -30.18 58.71 -11.08
N THR A 98 -29.52 58.20 -10.05
CA THR A 98 -28.76 56.96 -10.11
C THR A 98 -29.55 55.86 -9.41
N ASP A 99 -29.97 54.86 -10.17
CA ASP A 99 -30.69 53.70 -9.63
C ASP A 99 -29.76 52.81 -8.79
N GLN A 100 -30.15 52.50 -7.56
CA GLN A 100 -29.38 51.67 -6.63
C GLN A 100 -30.03 50.31 -6.36
N ARG A 101 -31.15 49.98 -7.02
CA ARG A 101 -31.89 48.73 -6.79
C ARG A 101 -31.06 47.49 -7.10
N LEU A 102 -30.21 47.55 -8.13
CA LEU A 102 -29.32 46.44 -8.50
C LEU A 102 -28.01 46.40 -7.69
N ASN A 103 -27.76 47.40 -6.84
CA ASN A 103 -26.59 47.44 -5.99
C ASN A 103 -26.81 46.55 -4.75
N THR A 104 -26.16 45.40 -4.69
CA THR A 104 -26.34 44.38 -3.63
C THR A 104 -25.98 44.90 -2.23
N SER A 105 -25.07 45.86 -2.12
CA SER A 105 -24.71 46.47 -0.83
C SER A 105 -25.79 47.41 -0.30
N LEU A 106 -26.62 48.00 -1.18
CA LEU A 106 -27.61 49.03 -0.82
C LEU A 106 -29.07 48.55 -0.88
N CYS A 107 -29.44 47.74 -1.88
CA CYS A 107 -30.77 47.17 -2.02
C CYS A 107 -30.69 45.71 -2.46
N GLY A 108 -30.24 45.49 -3.69
CA GLY A 108 -30.21 44.17 -4.31
C GLY A 108 -31.57 43.72 -4.83
N VAL A 109 -31.54 42.63 -5.59
CA VAL A 109 -32.73 41.96 -6.12
C VAL A 109 -33.04 40.74 -5.26
N VAL A 110 -34.33 40.49 -5.04
CA VAL A 110 -34.78 39.22 -4.43
C VAL A 110 -34.63 38.13 -5.49
N ALA A 111 -33.51 37.39 -5.44
CA ALA A 111 -33.19 36.36 -6.41
C ALA A 111 -33.78 34.97 -6.03
N ALA A 112 -34.04 34.70 -4.75
CA ALA A 112 -34.66 33.46 -4.28
C ALA A 112 -35.32 33.62 -2.90
N VAL A 113 -36.39 32.86 -2.65
CA VAL A 113 -37.13 32.83 -1.36
C VAL A 113 -36.45 31.89 -0.33
N VAL A 114 -35.52 31.06 -0.78
CA VAL A 114 -34.81 30.05 0.02
C VAL A 114 -33.32 30.38 0.00
N GLN A 115 -32.67 30.35 1.17
CA GLN A 115 -31.22 30.43 1.32
C GLN A 115 -30.60 29.35 0.42
N GLN A 116 -29.87 29.76 -0.63
CA GLN A 116 -29.20 28.80 -1.50
C GLN A 116 -28.11 28.06 -0.71
N ILE A 117 -27.92 26.78 -1.04
CA ILE A 117 -26.78 26.01 -0.53
C ILE A 117 -25.52 26.77 -0.90
N ASP A 118 -24.64 26.99 0.08
CA ASP A 118 -23.34 27.60 -0.14
C ASP A 118 -22.46 26.65 -0.95
N THR A 119 -22.53 26.80 -2.28
CA THR A 119 -21.81 25.96 -3.23
C THR A 119 -20.30 26.17 -3.14
N ALA A 120 -19.84 27.32 -2.63
CA ALA A 120 -18.41 27.57 -2.40
C ALA A 120 -17.91 26.77 -1.20
N ALA A 121 -18.65 26.77 -0.08
CA ALA A 121 -18.34 25.94 1.07
C ALA A 121 -18.41 24.44 0.72
N PHE A 122 -19.44 24.02 -0.03
CA PHE A 122 -19.55 22.64 -0.51
C PHE A 122 -18.39 22.24 -1.42
N ASN A 123 -18.01 23.08 -2.38
CA ASN A 123 -16.88 22.81 -3.27
C ASN A 123 -15.54 22.76 -2.51
N ALA A 124 -15.35 23.62 -1.51
CA ALA A 124 -14.16 23.58 -0.66
C ALA A 124 -14.06 22.26 0.13
N GLN A 125 -15.18 21.78 0.69
CA GLN A 125 -15.22 20.47 1.36
C GLN A 125 -14.93 19.32 0.40
N LEU A 126 -15.52 19.35 -0.80
CA LEU A 126 -15.31 18.33 -1.82
C LEU A 126 -13.83 18.27 -2.26
N GLN A 127 -13.19 19.42 -2.47
CA GLN A 127 -11.78 19.50 -2.81
C GLN A 127 -10.88 18.97 -1.69
N ALA A 128 -11.18 19.31 -0.43
CA ALA A 128 -10.45 18.80 0.73
C ALA A 128 -10.54 17.27 0.81
N TRP A 129 -11.75 16.71 0.64
CA TRP A 129 -11.96 15.26 0.61
C TRP A 129 -11.20 14.58 -0.53
N PHE A 130 -11.20 15.15 -1.74
CA PHE A 130 -10.43 14.60 -2.86
C PHE A 130 -8.92 14.62 -2.62
N ALA A 131 -8.39 15.68 -2.01
CA ALA A 131 -6.97 15.77 -1.68
C ALA A 131 -6.57 14.72 -0.63
N GLU A 132 -7.41 14.52 0.39
CA GLU A 132 -7.21 13.48 1.39
C GLU A 132 -7.23 12.08 0.78
N TYR A 133 -8.22 11.79 -0.06
CA TYR A 133 -8.34 10.49 -0.73
C TYR A 133 -7.13 10.18 -1.61
N GLN A 134 -6.63 11.17 -2.37
CA GLN A 134 -5.42 11.00 -3.19
C GLN A 134 -4.18 10.70 -2.34
N SER A 135 -4.03 11.38 -1.20
CA SER A 135 -2.94 11.15 -0.26
C SER A 135 -2.97 9.73 0.33
N LEU A 136 -4.14 9.29 0.80
CA LEU A 136 -4.33 7.95 1.33
C LEU A 136 -4.05 6.88 0.27
N SER A 137 -4.59 7.06 -0.94
CA SER A 137 -4.37 6.12 -2.05
C SER A 137 -2.89 6.01 -2.43
N ALA A 138 -2.16 7.13 -2.47
CA ALA A 138 -0.72 7.12 -2.72
C ALA A 138 0.07 6.40 -1.60
N ALA A 139 -0.33 6.59 -0.33
CA ALA A 139 0.28 5.92 0.81
C ALA A 139 0.04 4.40 0.79
N GLU A 140 -1.17 3.96 0.47
CA GLU A 140 -1.51 2.54 0.31
C GLU A 140 -0.74 1.91 -0.85
N TYR A 141 -0.68 2.59 -1.99
CA TYR A 141 0.08 2.12 -3.16
C TYR A 141 1.56 1.94 -2.83
N ASN A 142 2.18 2.93 -2.18
CA ASN A 142 3.58 2.85 -1.78
C ASN A 142 3.83 1.71 -0.79
N THR A 143 2.90 1.49 0.14
CA THR A 143 2.93 0.36 1.07
C THR A 143 2.91 -0.98 0.34
N LEU A 144 2.02 -1.13 -0.63
CA LEU A 144 1.93 -2.34 -1.47
C LEU A 144 3.21 -2.56 -2.27
N VAL A 145 3.76 -1.51 -2.88
CA VAL A 145 5.03 -1.58 -3.63
C VAL A 145 6.17 -2.03 -2.73
N SER A 146 6.30 -1.46 -1.53
CA SER A 146 7.30 -1.86 -0.54
C SER A 146 7.15 -3.33 -0.14
N TYR A 147 5.92 -3.77 0.12
CA TYR A 147 5.64 -5.17 0.45
C TYR A 147 6.04 -6.12 -0.69
N MET A 148 5.64 -5.81 -1.93
CA MET A 148 5.97 -6.63 -3.11
C MET A 148 7.50 -6.69 -3.35
N ASN A 149 8.21 -5.59 -3.15
CA ASN A 149 9.67 -5.57 -3.23
C ASN A 149 10.31 -6.45 -2.16
N SER A 150 9.75 -6.46 -0.94
CA SER A 150 10.24 -7.34 0.14
C SER A 150 10.04 -8.82 -0.18
N LEU A 151 8.90 -9.19 -0.78
CA LEU A 151 8.63 -10.56 -1.22
C LEU A 151 9.58 -10.99 -2.32
N LYS A 152 9.83 -10.10 -3.30
CA LYS A 152 10.80 -10.36 -4.37
C LYS A 152 12.20 -10.62 -3.81
N LEU A 153 12.64 -9.81 -2.85
CA LEU A 153 13.94 -10.00 -2.21
C LEU A 153 14.02 -11.34 -1.46
N GLN A 154 13.00 -11.66 -0.66
CA GLN A 154 12.92 -12.95 0.04
C GLN A 154 12.93 -14.13 -0.93
N GLY A 155 12.17 -14.03 -2.02
CA GLY A 155 12.13 -15.05 -3.07
C GLY A 155 13.50 -15.27 -3.71
N ASN A 156 14.21 -14.20 -4.05
CA ASN A 156 15.58 -14.30 -4.56
C ASN A 156 16.52 -14.98 -3.56
N THR A 157 16.49 -14.56 -2.29
CA THR A 157 17.34 -15.17 -1.24
C THR A 157 17.04 -16.66 -1.06
N GLN A 158 15.77 -17.06 -1.08
CA GLN A 158 15.37 -18.46 -0.98
C GLN A 158 15.81 -19.27 -2.21
N TYR A 159 15.69 -18.69 -3.40
CA TYR A 159 16.14 -19.33 -4.64
C TYR A 159 17.66 -19.56 -4.63
N ASP A 160 18.45 -18.54 -4.28
CA ASP A 160 19.91 -18.63 -4.19
C ASP A 160 20.34 -19.70 -3.16
N ALA A 161 19.66 -19.73 -2.00
CA ALA A 161 19.92 -20.72 -0.97
C ALA A 161 19.58 -22.15 -1.44
N PHE A 162 18.49 -22.31 -2.20
CA PHE A 162 18.09 -23.59 -2.77
C PHE A 162 19.07 -24.07 -3.84
N GLU A 163 19.51 -23.19 -4.74
CA GLU A 163 20.51 -23.50 -5.76
C GLU A 163 21.82 -23.97 -5.12
N LYS A 164 22.27 -23.24 -4.08
CA LYS A 164 23.44 -23.64 -3.30
C LYS A 164 23.26 -25.00 -2.63
N HIS A 165 22.10 -25.24 -2.01
CA HIS A 165 21.80 -26.51 -1.37
C HIS A 165 21.83 -27.69 -2.37
N LEU A 166 21.29 -27.50 -3.59
CA LEU A 166 21.35 -28.53 -4.63
C LEU A 166 22.78 -28.82 -5.08
N ALA A 167 23.60 -27.79 -5.30
CA ALA A 167 25.00 -27.96 -5.67
C ALA A 167 25.81 -28.67 -4.58
N ASP A 168 25.60 -28.28 -3.31
CA ASP A 168 26.24 -28.90 -2.15
C ASP A 168 25.78 -30.36 -2.00
N PHE A 169 24.48 -30.65 -2.23
CA PHE A 169 23.92 -32.00 -2.22
C PHE A 169 24.52 -32.88 -3.31
N GLU A 170 24.61 -32.41 -4.56
CA GLU A 170 25.20 -33.15 -5.67
C GLU A 170 26.65 -33.51 -5.38
N THR A 171 27.43 -32.53 -4.92
CA THR A 171 28.84 -32.72 -4.54
C THR A 171 28.97 -33.76 -3.42
N LYS A 172 28.13 -33.66 -2.38
CA LYS A 172 28.18 -34.57 -1.24
C LYS A 172 27.71 -35.97 -1.61
N ALA A 173 26.65 -36.11 -2.40
CA ALA A 173 26.15 -37.40 -2.86
C ALA A 173 27.21 -38.12 -3.72
N ALA A 174 27.89 -37.40 -4.62
CA ALA A 174 28.98 -37.97 -5.41
C ALA A 174 30.16 -38.42 -4.55
N ALA A 175 30.56 -37.62 -3.56
CA ALA A 175 31.63 -37.97 -2.63
C ALA A 175 31.26 -39.20 -1.77
N ASP A 176 30.07 -39.20 -1.16
CA ASP A 176 29.58 -40.28 -0.31
C ASP A 176 29.42 -41.59 -1.13
N PHE A 177 28.94 -41.51 -2.38
CA PHE A 177 28.89 -42.66 -3.30
C PHE A 177 30.28 -43.21 -3.61
N ASN A 178 31.24 -42.36 -3.96
CA ASN A 178 32.61 -42.78 -4.27
C ASN A 178 33.29 -43.42 -3.05
N ILE A 179 33.06 -42.90 -1.84
CA ILE A 179 33.56 -43.50 -0.59
C ILE A 179 32.97 -44.90 -0.42
N TRP A 180 31.64 -45.04 -0.52
CA TRP A 180 30.96 -46.33 -0.43
C TRP A 180 31.47 -47.33 -1.48
N PHE A 181 31.57 -46.91 -2.74
CA PHE A 181 32.01 -47.75 -3.86
C PHE A 181 33.47 -48.21 -3.70
N ASN A 182 34.38 -47.30 -3.31
CA ASN A 182 35.77 -47.68 -3.01
C ASN A 182 35.87 -48.62 -1.81
N GLY A 183 35.01 -48.45 -0.81
CA GLY A 183 34.87 -49.40 0.30
C GLY A 183 34.53 -50.81 -0.19
N LEU A 184 33.55 -50.94 -1.09
CA LEU A 184 33.21 -52.21 -1.73
C LEU A 184 34.37 -52.79 -2.54
N LYS A 185 35.06 -51.94 -3.32
CA LYS A 185 36.23 -52.37 -4.09
C LYS A 185 37.30 -52.95 -3.16
N ASN A 186 37.65 -52.26 -2.08
CA ASN A 186 38.66 -52.73 -1.13
C ASN A 186 38.30 -54.08 -0.48
N ILE A 187 37.00 -54.33 -0.21
CA ILE A 187 36.53 -55.63 0.30
C ILE A 187 36.71 -56.72 -0.76
N LEU A 188 36.41 -56.41 -2.03
CA LEU A 188 36.47 -57.37 -3.14
C LEU A 188 37.86 -57.52 -3.76
N ASP A 189 38.77 -56.59 -3.50
CA ASP A 189 40.15 -56.60 -3.98
C ASP A 189 41.02 -57.60 -3.20
N SER A 190 42.33 -57.60 -3.47
CA SER A 190 43.42 -58.41 -2.93
C SER A 190 43.09 -59.26 -1.70
N ASN A 191 42.57 -58.72 -0.60
CA ASN A 191 42.27 -59.51 0.60
C ASN A 191 41.22 -60.62 0.38
N ALA A 192 40.16 -60.39 -0.38
CA ALA A 192 39.17 -61.43 -0.66
C ALA A 192 39.70 -62.45 -1.68
N ALA A 193 40.31 -61.97 -2.77
CA ALA A 193 40.88 -62.83 -3.80
C ALA A 193 42.04 -63.68 -3.28
N THR A 194 42.93 -63.09 -2.49
CA THR A 194 44.03 -63.79 -1.81
C THR A 194 43.51 -64.78 -0.77
N ASN A 195 42.48 -64.43 0.01
CA ASN A 195 41.91 -65.37 0.97
C ASN A 195 41.22 -66.56 0.27
N LEU A 196 40.46 -66.30 -0.80
CA LEU A 196 39.86 -67.34 -1.64
C LEU A 196 40.93 -68.24 -2.27
N LEU A 197 42.01 -67.65 -2.80
CA LEU A 197 43.14 -68.41 -3.35
C LEU A 197 43.80 -69.29 -2.27
N ASN A 198 44.01 -68.75 -1.07
CA ASN A 198 44.57 -69.53 0.04
C ASN A 198 43.68 -70.71 0.42
N ILE A 199 42.35 -70.52 0.46
CA ILE A 199 41.39 -71.59 0.73
C ILE A 199 41.40 -72.64 -0.39
N THR A 200 41.40 -72.21 -1.66
CA THR A 200 41.48 -73.11 -2.82
C THR A 200 42.75 -73.95 -2.78
N ASN A 201 43.90 -73.33 -2.56
CA ASN A 201 45.18 -74.04 -2.48
C ASN A 201 45.21 -75.06 -1.33
N ALA A 202 44.62 -74.71 -0.17
CA ALA A 202 44.50 -75.64 0.95
C ALA A 202 43.55 -76.82 0.64
N LEU A 203 42.50 -76.58 -0.15
CA LEU A 203 41.58 -77.62 -0.56
C LEU A 203 42.21 -78.55 -1.61
N ASP A 204 42.94 -77.99 -2.58
CA ASP A 204 43.68 -78.72 -3.62
C ASP A 204 44.70 -79.67 -2.99
N ALA A 205 45.50 -79.17 -2.03
CA ALA A 205 46.45 -80.00 -1.29
C ALA A 205 45.77 -81.15 -0.51
N ARG A 206 44.55 -80.95 -0.01
CA ARG A 206 43.77 -82.02 0.64
C ARG A 206 43.25 -83.04 -0.37
N VAL A 207 42.87 -82.60 -1.56
CA VAL A 207 42.46 -83.49 -2.67
C VAL A 207 43.65 -84.30 -3.14
N ASP A 208 44.82 -83.69 -3.35
CA ASP A 208 46.06 -84.40 -3.70
C ASP A 208 46.41 -85.51 -2.70
N MET A 209 46.31 -85.23 -1.39
CA MET A 209 46.52 -86.25 -0.37
C MET A 209 45.48 -87.38 -0.44
N LEU A 210 44.21 -87.05 -0.67
CA LEU A 210 43.14 -88.04 -0.83
C LEU A 210 43.37 -88.89 -2.08
N GLU A 211 43.73 -88.28 -3.21
CA GLU A 211 44.04 -88.97 -4.46
C GLU A 211 45.28 -89.86 -4.32
N ALA A 212 46.33 -89.39 -3.63
CA ALA A 212 47.50 -90.20 -3.31
C ALA A 212 47.19 -91.38 -2.39
N VAL A 213 46.14 -91.30 -1.57
CA VAL A 213 45.69 -92.43 -0.73
C VAL A 213 44.78 -93.38 -1.50
N LEU A 214 43.94 -92.86 -2.40
CA LEU A 214 42.89 -93.64 -3.08
C LEU A 214 43.35 -94.27 -4.40
N PHE A 215 44.25 -93.61 -5.13
CA PHE A 215 44.65 -93.97 -6.50
C PHE A 215 46.13 -94.32 -6.65
N ASN A 216 46.90 -94.31 -5.57
CA ASN A 216 48.22 -94.91 -5.63
C ASN A 216 48.02 -96.43 -5.70
N ASP A 217 48.44 -97.04 -6.80
CA ASP A 217 48.51 -98.50 -6.88
C ASP A 217 49.35 -98.98 -5.70
N ILE A 218 48.72 -99.60 -4.69
CA ILE A 218 49.42 -100.34 -3.65
C ILE A 218 50.01 -101.57 -4.34
N THR A 219 51.13 -101.38 -5.04
CA THR A 219 51.87 -102.44 -5.72
C THR A 219 52.74 -103.23 -4.76
N THR A 220 52.92 -102.76 -3.52
CA THR A 220 53.57 -103.46 -2.40
C THR A 220 52.92 -103.06 -1.07
N ASN A 221 52.76 -104.03 -0.16
CA ASN A 221 52.19 -103.80 1.17
C ASN A 221 53.21 -103.03 2.05
N PRO A 222 52.91 -101.78 2.48
CA PRO A 222 53.85 -100.95 3.24
C PRO A 222 54.10 -101.42 4.67
N PHE A 223 53.46 -102.51 5.11
CA PHE A 223 53.67 -103.14 6.43
C PHE A 223 54.39 -104.49 6.35
N LEU A 224 54.88 -104.89 5.18
CA LEU A 224 55.65 -106.11 5.01
C LEU A 224 57.14 -105.82 5.25
N ILE A 225 57.69 -106.25 6.39
CA ILE A 225 59.14 -106.28 6.62
C ILE A 225 59.66 -107.62 6.08
N LEU A 226 60.53 -107.59 5.08
CA LEU A 226 61.24 -108.76 4.58
C LEU A 226 62.58 -108.93 5.33
N PHE A 227 63.15 -110.13 5.32
CA PHE A 227 64.43 -110.39 6.00
C PHE A 227 65.59 -109.52 5.47
N ASP A 228 65.53 -109.12 4.20
CA ASP A 228 66.50 -108.20 3.59
C ASP A 228 66.43 -106.79 4.20
N ASP A 229 65.27 -106.37 4.70
CA ASP A 229 65.05 -105.07 5.36
C ASP A 229 65.62 -105.02 6.79
N LEU A 230 66.05 -106.16 7.32
CA LEU A 230 66.63 -106.30 8.66
C LEU A 230 68.17 -106.38 8.65
N ASN A 231 68.81 -106.24 7.48
CA ASN A 231 70.26 -106.31 7.36
C ASN A 231 70.92 -105.09 8.03
N GLY A 232 71.75 -105.31 9.05
CA GLY A 232 72.39 -104.25 9.85
C GLY A 232 71.61 -103.82 11.10
N VAL A 233 70.45 -104.42 11.38
CA VAL A 233 69.71 -104.23 12.63
C VAL A 233 70.24 -105.19 13.70
N THR A 234 70.84 -104.66 14.76
CA THR A 234 71.29 -105.45 15.92
C THR A 234 70.15 -105.61 16.93
N SER A 235 69.77 -106.86 17.20
CA SER A 235 68.80 -107.24 18.24
C SER A 235 69.48 -108.06 19.33
N THR A 236 69.15 -107.82 20.59
CA THR A 236 69.69 -108.54 21.76
C THR A 236 68.66 -109.55 22.28
N GLY A 237 69.05 -110.82 22.40
CA GLY A 237 68.22 -111.90 22.96
C GLY A 237 68.88 -113.27 22.78
N ILE A 238 68.26 -114.33 23.29
CA ILE A 238 68.74 -115.72 23.13
C ILE A 238 68.08 -116.33 21.90
N TRP A 239 68.88 -116.89 20.98
CA TRP A 239 68.36 -117.60 19.81
C TRP A 239 67.79 -118.97 20.19
N ASN A 240 66.51 -119.19 19.89
CA ASN A 240 65.85 -120.48 20.07
C ASN A 240 65.86 -121.26 18.75
N GLU A 241 66.77 -122.23 18.62
CA GLU A 241 66.94 -123.02 17.39
C GLU A 241 65.69 -123.82 16.99
N SER A 242 64.91 -124.31 17.97
CA SER A 242 63.74 -125.15 17.67
C SER A 242 62.57 -124.35 17.08
N LEU A 243 62.44 -123.09 17.45
CA LEU A 243 61.35 -122.20 17.02
C LEU A 243 61.79 -121.17 15.96
N GLN A 244 63.09 -121.14 15.62
CA GLN A 244 63.69 -120.18 14.69
C GLN A 244 63.33 -118.72 14.99
N ARG A 245 63.40 -118.29 16.26
CA ARG A 245 63.17 -116.90 16.68
C ARG A 245 64.09 -116.46 17.81
N ILE A 246 64.30 -115.15 17.94
CA ILE A 246 64.97 -114.54 19.10
C ILE A 246 63.95 -114.38 20.23
N GLU A 247 64.26 -114.92 21.40
CA GLU A 247 63.48 -114.73 22.63
C GLU A 247 64.21 -113.74 23.54
N CYS A 248 63.45 -112.97 24.32
CA CYS A 248 63.98 -111.96 25.23
C CYS A 248 64.66 -112.56 26.47
#